data_AF-A0A7K4JTH1-F1
#
_entry.id   AF-A0A7K4JTH1-F1
#
_cell.length_a   1.000
_cell.length_b   1.000
_cell.length_c   1.000
_cell.angle_alpha   90.00
_cell.angle_beta   90.00
_cell.angle_gamma   90.00
#
_symmetry.space_group_name_H-M   'P 1'
#
loop_
_entity.id
_entity.type
_entity.pdbx_description
1 polymer ?
#
loop_
_entity_poly.entity_id
_entity_poly.type
_entity_poly.pdbx_seq_one_letter_code
_entity_poly.pdbx_strand_id
1 'polypeptide(L)' 'ELTTVRVQDPRVQNEGSWNSYVDYKIFLHTNSKAFTAKTSCVRRRYREFVWLRRQLQKNAGLV' A
#
# COMPACT_ATOMS: atom_id res chain seq x y z
N GLU A 1 5.26 -11.71 -17.00
CA GLU A 1 5.76 -10.47 -16.36
C GLU A 1 5.92 -10.73 -14.86
N LEU A 2 6.92 -10.15 -14.21
CA LEU A 2 7.20 -10.35 -12.77
C LEU A 2 6.91 -9.04 -12.02
N THR A 3 6.11 -9.13 -10.97
CA THR A 3 5.84 -8.02 -10.04
C THR A 3 6.15 -8.48 -8.62
N THR A 4 7.17 -7.91 -8.02
CA THR A 4 7.57 -8.17 -6.63
C THR A 4 7.08 -7.03 -5.75
N VAL A 5 6.32 -7.36 -4.71
CA VAL A 5 5.84 -6.40 -3.70
C VAL A 5 6.35 -6.82 -2.33
N ARG A 6 6.84 -5.86 -1.54
CA ARG A 6 7.25 -6.06 -0.15
C ARG A 6 6.61 -5.01 0.73
N VAL A 7 6.00 -5.45 1.83
CA VAL A 7 5.54 -4.58 2.91
C VAL A 7 6.53 -4.75 4.07
N GLN A 8 7.15 -3.66 4.49
CA GLN A 8 8.29 -3.69 5.41
C GLN A 8 8.39 -2.39 6.22
N ASP A 9 9.36 -2.32 7.14
CA ASP A 9 9.71 -1.11 7.89
C ASP A 9 8.47 -0.44 8.54
N PRO A 10 7.76 -1.15 9.44
CA PRO A 10 6.66 -0.57 10.19
C PRO A 10 7.18 0.59 11.05
N ARG A 11 6.46 1.72 11.06
CA ARG A 11 6.81 2.87 11.90
C ARG A 11 5.59 3.46 12.57
N VAL A 12 5.76 3.87 13.82
CA VAL A 12 4.79 4.72 14.52
C VAL A 12 4.96 6.14 14.00
N GLN A 13 3.87 6.73 13.51
CA GLN A 13 3.78 8.13 13.10
C GLN A 13 3.09 8.91 14.22
N ASN A 14 3.51 10.17 14.42
CA ASN A 14 3.00 11.05 15.47
C ASN A 14 3.01 10.37 16.85
N GLU A 15 4.12 9.74 17.22
CA GLU A 15 4.22 9.05 18.51
C GLU A 15 3.94 10.01 19.68
N GLY A 16 3.14 9.56 20.65
CA GLY A 16 2.75 10.35 21.82
C GLY A 16 1.58 11.32 21.60
N SER A 17 1.04 11.45 20.38
CA SER A 17 -0.16 12.25 20.12
C SER A 17 -1.43 11.40 20.03
N TRP A 18 -2.59 12.05 20.19
CA TRP A 18 -3.91 11.43 20.01
C TRP A 18 -4.16 10.90 18.58
N ASN A 19 -3.41 11.40 17.59
CA ASN A 19 -3.51 11.00 16.19
C ASN A 19 -2.33 10.11 15.74
N SER A 20 -1.72 9.39 16.68
CA SER A 20 -0.70 8.40 16.39
C SER A 20 -1.25 7.23 15.56
N TYR A 21 -0.46 6.69 14.64
CA TYR A 21 -0.81 5.49 13.88
C TYR A 21 0.43 4.76 13.36
N VAL A 22 0.29 3.48 13.03
CA VAL A 22 1.35 2.72 12.34
C VAL A 22 1.12 2.78 10.83
N ASP A 23 2.20 3.07 10.10
CA ASP A 23 2.26 2.88 8.66
C ASP A 23 3.37 1.91 8.26
N TYR A 24 3.31 1.45 7.01
CA TYR A 24 4.23 0.48 6.46
C TYR A 24 4.79 0.98 5.15
N LYS A 25 6.07 0.73 4.90
CA LYS A 25 6.70 0.95 3.60
C LYS A 25 6.24 -0.15 2.64
N ILE A 26 5.68 0.24 1.50
CA ILE A 26 5.38 -0.64 0.37
C ILE A 26 6.43 -0.38 -0.70
N PHE A 27 7.27 -1.38 -0.96
CA PHE A 27 8.20 -1.38 -2.07
C PHE A 27 7.67 -2.26 -3.20
N LEU A 28 7.70 -1.75 -4.42
CA LEU A 28 7.31 -2.48 -5.62
C LEU A 28 8.43 -2.42 -6.64
N HIS A 29 8.75 -3.56 -7.24
CA HIS A 29 9.64 -3.68 -8.39
C HIS A 29 8.99 -4.58 -9.44
N THR A 30 8.88 -4.11 -10.68
CA THR A 30 8.19 -4.83 -11.75
C THR A 30 8.77 -4.54 -13.13
N ASN A 31 8.60 -5.50 -14.03
CA ASN A 31 8.80 -5.30 -15.48
C ASN A 31 7.48 -5.29 -16.28
N SER A 32 6.34 -5.35 -15.60
CA SER A 32 5.03 -5.35 -16.24
C SER A 32 4.71 -3.99 -16.85
N LYS A 33 4.15 -3.99 -18.06
CA LYS A 33 3.68 -2.76 -18.73
C LYS A 33 2.44 -2.15 -18.11
N ALA A 34 1.76 -2.86 -17.20
CA ALA A 34 0.60 -2.35 -16.47
C ALA A 34 0.94 -1.23 -15.48
N PHE A 35 2.22 -1.06 -15.13
CA PHE A 35 2.70 -0.06 -14.18
C PHE A 35 3.48 1.04 -14.91
N THR A 36 3.18 2.31 -14.59
CA THR A 36 3.91 3.47 -15.14
C THR A 36 5.37 3.51 -14.70
N ALA A 37 5.67 3.08 -13.47
CA ALA A 37 7.02 3.08 -12.90
C ALA A 37 7.52 1.66 -12.66
N LYS A 38 8.79 1.39 -13.04
CA LYS A 38 9.45 0.09 -12.81
C LYS A 38 9.70 -0.20 -11.32
N THR A 39 9.91 0.86 -10.54
CA THR A 39 10.12 0.80 -9.09
C THR A 39 9.32 1.89 -8.41
N SER A 40 8.69 1.57 -7.28
CA SER A 40 8.06 2.57 -6.43
C SER A 40 8.20 2.24 -4.96
N CYS A 41 8.13 3.28 -4.13
CA CYS A 41 8.25 3.18 -2.70
C CYS A 41 7.32 4.21 -2.04
N VAL A 42 6.34 3.73 -1.28
CA VAL A 42 5.34 4.57 -0.61
C VAL A 42 5.15 4.12 0.83
N ARG A 43 4.52 4.94 1.67
CA ARG A 43 4.05 4.53 2.99
C ARG A 43 2.53 4.62 3.06
N ARG A 44 1.90 3.60 3.63
CA ARG A 44 0.44 3.53 3.82
C ARG A 44 0.10 2.92 5.17
N ARG A 45 -0.95 3.43 5.82
CA ARG A 45 -1.48 2.87 7.06
C ARG A 45 -2.59 1.86 6.78
N TYR A 46 -2.88 0.98 7.74
CA TYR A 46 -3.84 -0.11 7.55
C TYR A 46 -5.23 0.32 7.05
N ARG A 47 -5.77 1.44 7.56
CA ARG A 47 -7.10 1.95 7.14
C ARG A 47 -7.17 2.28 5.64
N GLU A 48 -6.06 2.65 5.01
CA GLU A 48 -6.01 2.87 3.56
C GLU A 48 -6.10 1.55 2.77
N PHE A 49 -5.55 0.45 3.29
CA PHE A 49 -5.74 -0.88 2.69
C PHE A 49 -7.19 -1.36 2.81
N VAL A 50 -7.86 -1.07 3.93
CA VAL A 50 -9.30 -1.35 4.08
C VAL A 50 -10.11 -0.60 3.03
N TRP A 51 -9.79 0.68 2.80
CA TRP A 51 -10.41 1.46 1.73
C TRP A 51 -10.10 0.87 0.35
N LEU A 52 -8.84 0.53 0.06
CA LEU A 52 -8.43 -0.03 -1.23
C LEU A 52 -9.16 -1.33 -1.53
N ARG A 53 -9.28 -2.25 -0.55
CA ARG A 53 -10.04 -3.49 -0.70
C ARG A 53 -11.48 -3.23 -1.13
N ARG A 54 -12.16 -2.26 -0.50
CA ARG A 54 -13.56 -1.91 -0.84
C ARG A 54 -13.67 -1.36 -2.27
N GLN A 55 -12.72 -0.52 -2.69
CA GLN A 55 -12.71 0.00 -4.06
C GLN A 55 -12.49 -1.11 -5.09
N LEU A 56 -11.54 -2.01 -4.84
CA LEU A 56 -11.26 -3.15 -5.72
C LEU A 56 -12.48 -4.08 -5.83
N GLN A 57 -13.13 -4.39 -4.72
CA GLN A 57 -14.34 -5.22 -4.71
C GLN A 57 -15.48 -4.59 -5.53
N LYS A 58 -15.76 -3.31 -5.31
CA LYS A 58 -16.79 -2.56 -6.04
C LYS A 58 -16.54 -2.57 -7.55
N ASN A 59 -15.30 -2.33 -7.97
CA ASN A 59 -14.95 -2.25 -9.39
C ASN A 59 -14.83 -3.62 -10.08
N ALA A 60 -14.68 -4.70 -9.31
CA ALA A 60 -14.67 -6.07 -9.81
C ALA A 60 -16.07 -6.71 -9.86
N GLY A 61 -17.13 -5.99 -9.45
CA GLY A 61 -18.48 -6.55 -9.34
C GLY A 61 -18.60 -7.64 -8.27
N LEU A 62 -17.68 -7.66 -7.30
CA LEU A 62 -17.64 -8.64 -6.20
C LEU A 62 -18.40 -8.15 -4.95
N VAL A 63 -19.02 -6.96 -5.04
CA VAL A 63 -19.87 -6.29 -4.03
C VAL A 63 -20.96 -5.50 -4.75
#